data_AF-A0A5A9XCW2-F1
#
_entry.id   AF-A0A5A9XCW2-F1
#
_cell.length_a   1.000
_cell.length_b   1.000
_cell.length_c   1.000
_cell.angle_alpha   90.00
_cell.angle_beta   90.00
_cell.angle_gamma   90.00
#
_symmetry.space_group_name_H-M   'P 1'
#
loop_
_entity.id
_entity.type
_entity.pdbx_description
1 polymer ?
#
loop_
_entity_poly.entity_id
_entity_poly.type
_entity_poly.pdbx_seq_one_letter_code
_entity_poly.pdbx_strand_id
1 'polypeptide(L)'
;MKKLWLAPVVMLFMSSMPITSPAANPLHQAMAALQPHAEAFAQAPGYVMVDTEKLIDDNYYSSKNFPGIQSRSSVFLPDANLDAVTRAILLLEAREIALPRVRYRITYSMQHDENIPEAQQAYIDVRRYNLGPQLREELVESIGAEYVASPKEFGVGPHVNWRFVMSPMMGMMADARYASRRELTDKQARADDCLGESCLSTLDPTGPELAPTTLSAPKLETPQYRYTADGVARPAHVAHALWTSVSSEGMDPLPYQKDNPQFTFVISMNVVGQENTAIGMVRQNMVMDDAIAKIWTQRLEVAGVEPEFKKFSVPRTR
;
A
#
# COMPACT_ATOMS: atom_id res chain seq x y z
N MET A 1 1.60 -47.64 83.06
CA MET A 1 2.02 -48.17 81.75
C MET A 1 1.21 -47.49 80.65
N LYS A 2 1.77 -46.47 79.99
CA LYS A 2 1.11 -45.73 78.89
C LYS A 2 1.71 -46.20 77.56
N LYS A 3 0.89 -46.77 76.68
CA LYS A 3 1.28 -47.18 75.32
C LYS A 3 1.16 -45.97 74.39
N LEU A 4 2.30 -45.50 73.86
CA LEU A 4 2.39 -44.55 72.77
C LEU A 4 2.19 -45.31 71.44
N TRP A 5 1.24 -44.90 70.61
CA TRP A 5 1.08 -45.36 69.23
C TRP A 5 1.70 -44.32 68.30
N LEU A 6 2.72 -44.72 67.53
CA LEU A 6 3.34 -43.94 66.46
C LEU A 6 2.59 -44.23 65.15
N ALA A 7 2.05 -43.18 64.53
CA ALA A 7 1.51 -43.24 63.16
C ALA A 7 2.61 -42.91 62.14
N PRO A 8 2.65 -43.57 60.97
CA PRO A 8 3.65 -43.30 59.95
C PRO A 8 3.28 -42.06 59.13
N VAL A 9 4.24 -41.13 58.99
CA VAL A 9 4.16 -40.00 58.07
C VAL A 9 4.55 -40.49 56.68
N VAL A 10 3.60 -40.50 55.75
CA VAL A 10 3.85 -40.75 54.32
C VAL A 10 4.33 -39.43 53.70
N MET A 11 5.63 -39.33 53.41
CA MET A 11 6.17 -38.26 52.56
C MET A 11 5.85 -38.58 51.10
N LEU A 12 4.92 -37.82 50.52
CA LEU A 12 4.66 -37.81 49.08
C LEU A 12 5.73 -36.93 48.41
N PHE A 13 6.71 -37.54 47.75
CA PHE A 13 7.60 -36.82 46.84
C PHE A 13 6.82 -36.46 45.58
N MET A 14 6.36 -35.21 45.46
CA MET A 14 5.91 -34.66 44.19
C MET A 14 7.13 -34.37 43.32
N SER A 15 7.48 -35.33 42.47
CA SER A 15 8.39 -35.14 41.34
C SER A 15 7.72 -34.18 40.34
N SER A 16 8.09 -32.90 40.40
CA SER A 16 7.80 -31.92 39.37
C SER A 16 8.55 -32.29 38.09
N MET A 17 7.88 -32.97 37.16
CA MET A 17 8.40 -33.07 35.80
C MET A 17 8.35 -31.66 35.19
N PRO A 18 9.45 -31.15 34.61
CA PRO A 18 9.39 -29.93 33.83
C PRO A 18 8.49 -30.21 32.62
N ILE A 19 7.39 -29.47 32.52
CA ILE A 19 6.59 -29.39 31.31
C ILE A 19 7.49 -28.70 30.29
N THR A 20 8.15 -29.49 29.44
CA THR A 20 8.80 -28.97 28.24
C THR A 20 7.70 -28.43 27.34
N SER A 21 7.54 -27.12 27.26
CA SER A 21 6.71 -26.49 26.23
C SER A 21 7.09 -27.10 24.88
N PRO A 22 6.12 -27.53 24.06
CA PRO A 22 6.43 -27.94 22.70
C PRO A 22 7.16 -26.77 22.03
N ALA A 23 8.34 -27.03 21.47
CA ALA A 23 9.10 -26.02 20.74
C ALA A 23 8.17 -25.45 19.67
N ALA A 24 7.75 -24.18 19.85
CA ALA A 24 6.83 -23.57 18.91
C ALA A 24 7.50 -23.56 17.52
N ASN A 25 6.70 -23.84 16.48
CA ASN A 25 7.15 -23.84 15.09
C ASN A 25 8.02 -22.58 14.84
N PRO A 26 9.27 -22.71 14.36
CA PRO A 26 10.17 -21.57 14.13
C PRO A 26 9.51 -20.45 13.31
N LEU A 27 8.70 -20.80 12.30
CA LEU A 27 7.93 -19.83 11.52
C LEU A 27 6.92 -19.05 12.38
N HIS A 28 6.21 -19.74 13.29
CA HIS A 28 5.29 -19.06 14.20
C HIS A 28 6.03 -18.12 15.18
N GLN A 29 7.21 -18.51 15.65
CA GLN A 29 8.02 -17.65 16.52
C GLN A 29 8.53 -16.42 15.77
N ALA A 30 9.04 -16.58 14.56
CA ALA A 30 9.50 -15.46 13.72
C ALA A 30 8.34 -14.52 13.37
N MET A 31 7.17 -15.05 12.98
CA MET A 31 5.98 -14.22 12.73
C MET A 31 5.51 -13.49 13.99
N ALA A 32 5.56 -14.13 15.16
CA ALA A 32 5.23 -13.49 16.43
C ALA A 32 6.24 -12.38 16.80
N ALA A 33 7.50 -12.48 16.38
CA ALA A 33 8.50 -11.44 16.60
C ALA A 33 8.25 -10.17 15.78
N LEU A 34 7.60 -10.28 14.61
CA LEU A 34 7.21 -9.14 13.78
C LEU A 34 5.95 -8.42 14.31
N GLN A 35 5.14 -9.13 15.09
CA GLN A 35 3.82 -8.69 15.55
C GLN A 35 3.79 -7.33 16.28
N PRO A 36 4.72 -7.00 17.20
CA PRO A 36 4.72 -5.69 17.86
C PRO A 36 4.92 -4.51 16.89
N HIS A 37 5.68 -4.71 15.81
CA HIS A 37 5.89 -3.67 14.80
C HIS A 37 4.63 -3.45 13.95
N ALA A 38 3.95 -4.53 13.58
CA ALA A 38 2.66 -4.48 12.89
C ALA A 38 1.62 -3.69 13.68
N GLU A 39 1.47 -4.00 14.97
CA GLU A 39 0.53 -3.31 15.86
C GLU A 39 0.87 -1.83 16.01
N ALA A 40 2.15 -1.51 16.28
CA ALA A 40 2.58 -0.13 16.42
C ALA A 40 2.37 0.71 15.14
N PHE A 41 2.51 0.09 13.96
CA PHE A 41 2.26 0.75 12.69
C PHE A 41 0.76 1.04 12.49
N ALA A 42 -0.09 0.03 12.70
CA ALA A 42 -1.54 0.13 12.49
C ALA A 42 -2.24 1.00 13.55
N GLN A 43 -1.81 0.91 14.82
CA GLN A 43 -2.42 1.60 15.96
C GLN A 43 -1.79 2.97 16.24
N ALA A 44 -1.10 3.57 15.27
CA ALA A 44 -0.47 4.86 15.45
C ALA A 44 -1.51 5.95 15.84
N PRO A 45 -1.08 7.04 16.51
CA PRO A 45 -2.00 8.08 16.97
C PRO A 45 -2.92 8.65 15.87
N GLY A 46 -4.21 8.70 16.18
CA GLY A 46 -5.26 9.22 15.31
C GLY A 46 -5.80 8.21 14.29
N TYR A 47 -5.31 6.97 14.26
CA TYR A 47 -5.88 5.91 13.44
C TYR A 47 -6.97 5.14 14.17
N VAL A 48 -8.01 4.78 13.45
CA VAL A 48 -9.07 3.88 13.90
C VAL A 48 -8.83 2.51 13.25
N MET A 49 -8.73 1.47 14.08
CA MET A 49 -8.57 0.10 13.59
C MET A 49 -9.81 -0.33 12.79
N VAL A 50 -9.56 -1.02 11.69
CA VAL A 50 -10.59 -1.59 10.82
C VAL A 50 -10.44 -3.10 10.85
N ASP A 51 -11.56 -3.78 11.03
CA ASP A 51 -11.67 -5.23 10.94
C ASP A 51 -11.37 -5.68 9.51
N THR A 52 -10.32 -6.48 9.33
CA THR A 52 -9.86 -6.89 8.00
C THR A 52 -10.81 -7.88 7.33
N GLU A 53 -11.57 -8.67 8.09
CA GLU A 53 -12.61 -9.54 7.54
C GLU A 53 -13.74 -8.71 6.91
N LYS A 54 -14.08 -7.57 7.53
CA LYS A 54 -15.05 -6.63 6.97
C LYS A 54 -14.52 -5.90 5.75
N LEU A 55 -13.22 -5.90 5.47
CA LEU A 55 -12.67 -5.26 4.28
C LEU A 55 -12.87 -6.11 3.02
N ILE A 56 -12.99 -7.43 3.16
CA ILE A 56 -13.10 -8.41 2.08
C ILE A 56 -14.50 -9.03 1.98
N ASP A 57 -15.52 -8.25 2.32
CA ASP A 57 -16.93 -8.63 2.24
C ASP A 57 -17.47 -8.73 0.80
N ASP A 58 -18.77 -8.99 0.65
CA ASP A 58 -19.46 -9.07 -0.63
C ASP A 58 -19.39 -7.78 -1.45
N ASN A 59 -19.21 -6.62 -0.81
CA ASN A 59 -19.01 -5.36 -1.53
C ASN A 59 -17.61 -5.32 -2.18
N TYR A 60 -16.59 -5.83 -1.49
CA TYR A 60 -15.26 -6.01 -2.08
C TYR A 60 -15.30 -7.02 -3.24
N TYR A 61 -15.80 -8.24 -3.00
CA TYR A 61 -15.93 -9.29 -4.03
C TYR A 61 -17.20 -9.16 -4.89
N SER A 62 -17.51 -7.94 -5.33
CA SER A 62 -18.66 -7.65 -6.20
C SER A 62 -18.25 -7.54 -7.67
N SER A 63 -19.21 -7.64 -8.59
CA SER A 63 -19.00 -7.39 -10.03
C SER A 63 -18.56 -5.95 -10.36
N LYS A 64 -18.74 -5.02 -9.41
CA LYS A 64 -18.22 -3.66 -9.51
C LYS A 64 -16.69 -3.66 -9.52
N ASN A 65 -16.07 -4.39 -8.60
CA ASN A 65 -14.62 -4.44 -8.43
C ASN A 65 -14.01 -5.60 -9.23
N PHE A 66 -14.72 -6.71 -9.39
CA PHE A 66 -14.28 -7.93 -10.08
C PHE A 66 -15.34 -8.37 -11.09
N PRO A 67 -15.37 -7.80 -12.31
CA PRO A 67 -16.43 -8.06 -13.29
C PRO A 67 -16.63 -9.55 -13.63
N GLY A 68 -15.57 -10.36 -13.56
CA GLY A 68 -15.61 -11.80 -13.82
C GLY A 68 -15.94 -12.69 -12.61
N ILE A 69 -16.34 -12.12 -11.46
CA ILE A 69 -16.51 -12.90 -10.22
C ILE A 69 -17.54 -14.02 -10.33
N GLN A 70 -18.61 -13.80 -11.11
CA GLN A 70 -19.71 -14.76 -11.28
C GLN A 70 -19.35 -15.93 -12.21
N SER A 71 -18.38 -15.76 -13.10
CA SER A 71 -17.93 -16.77 -14.06
C SER A 71 -16.66 -17.49 -13.60
N ARG A 72 -16.34 -17.43 -12.31
CA ARG A 72 -15.05 -17.92 -11.81
C ARG A 72 -15.03 -19.45 -11.76
N SER A 73 -14.05 -20.03 -12.46
CA SER A 73 -13.74 -21.46 -12.45
C SER A 73 -12.56 -21.83 -11.53
N SER A 74 -11.82 -20.84 -11.03
CA SER A 74 -10.65 -21.02 -10.17
C SER A 74 -11.02 -21.09 -8.69
N VAL A 75 -10.34 -21.98 -7.95
CA VAL A 75 -10.43 -22.06 -6.49
C VAL A 75 -9.73 -20.88 -5.79
N PHE A 76 -8.77 -20.20 -6.45
CA PHE A 76 -8.04 -19.05 -5.90
C PHE A 76 -8.76 -17.73 -6.08
N LEU A 77 -8.86 -16.92 -5.02
CA LEU A 77 -9.52 -15.61 -5.01
C LEU A 77 -8.97 -14.70 -6.13
N PRO A 78 -9.80 -13.81 -6.70
CA PRO A 78 -9.39 -13.02 -7.86
C PRO A 78 -8.27 -12.01 -7.57
N ASP A 79 -8.02 -11.74 -6.29
CA ASP A 79 -6.94 -10.89 -5.78
C ASP A 79 -5.78 -11.69 -5.16
N ALA A 80 -5.77 -13.03 -5.28
CA ALA A 80 -4.83 -13.91 -4.60
C ALA A 80 -3.36 -13.66 -4.96
N ASN A 81 -3.10 -13.34 -6.22
CA ASN A 81 -1.73 -13.14 -6.73
C ASN A 81 -1.33 -11.66 -6.77
N LEU A 82 -2.10 -10.76 -6.16
CA LEU A 82 -1.77 -9.33 -6.17
C LEU A 82 -0.68 -9.02 -5.15
N ASP A 83 0.24 -8.15 -5.55
CA ASP A 83 1.20 -7.55 -4.64
C ASP A 83 0.49 -6.68 -3.60
N ALA A 84 1.16 -6.45 -2.46
CA ALA A 84 0.56 -5.76 -1.33
C ALA A 84 0.19 -4.29 -1.63
N VAL A 85 0.94 -3.61 -2.52
CA VAL A 85 0.65 -2.22 -2.90
C VAL A 85 -0.64 -2.17 -3.71
N THR A 86 -0.76 -3.02 -4.73
CA THR A 86 -1.94 -3.12 -5.58
C THR A 86 -3.17 -3.50 -4.76
N ARG A 87 -3.07 -4.52 -3.91
CA ARG A 87 -4.19 -4.96 -3.07
C ARG A 87 -4.64 -3.88 -2.07
N ALA A 88 -3.69 -3.17 -1.45
CA ALA A 88 -4.00 -2.08 -0.52
C ALA A 88 -4.83 -0.96 -1.18
N ILE A 89 -4.50 -0.58 -2.42
CA ILE A 89 -5.26 0.43 -3.17
C ILE A 89 -6.67 -0.10 -3.50
N LEU A 90 -6.82 -1.36 -3.92
CA LEU A 90 -8.14 -1.94 -4.18
C LEU A 90 -9.03 -1.96 -2.93
N LEU A 91 -8.47 -2.31 -1.77
CA LEU A 91 -9.20 -2.30 -0.50
C LEU A 91 -9.66 -0.89 -0.13
N LEU A 92 -8.81 0.12 -0.34
CA LEU A 92 -9.18 1.53 -0.15
C LEU A 92 -10.30 1.94 -1.11
N GLU A 93 -10.16 1.67 -2.42
CA GLU A 93 -11.15 2.06 -3.44
C GLU A 93 -12.52 1.41 -3.23
N ALA A 94 -12.57 0.21 -2.63
CA ALA A 94 -13.81 -0.46 -2.31
C ALA A 94 -14.56 0.16 -1.12
N ARG A 95 -13.85 0.88 -0.24
CA ARG A 95 -14.40 1.49 0.99
C ARG A 95 -14.67 2.97 0.86
N GLU A 96 -13.84 3.67 0.11
CA GLU A 96 -13.96 5.11 -0.05
C GLU A 96 -14.83 5.47 -1.26
N ILE A 97 -15.55 6.58 -1.13
CA ILE A 97 -16.24 7.20 -2.27
C ILE A 97 -15.25 7.54 -3.39
N ALA A 98 -15.60 7.21 -4.63
CA ALA A 98 -14.80 7.59 -5.79
C ALA A 98 -14.78 9.11 -5.96
N LEU A 99 -13.62 9.64 -6.33
CA LEU A 99 -13.39 11.06 -6.55
C LEU A 99 -12.78 11.23 -7.95
N PRO A 100 -13.20 12.26 -8.71
CA PRO A 100 -12.79 12.43 -10.11
C PRO A 100 -11.34 12.90 -10.26
N ARG A 101 -10.82 13.63 -9.26
CA ARG A 101 -9.51 14.28 -9.28
C ARG A 101 -8.79 13.97 -7.98
N VAL A 102 -7.83 13.06 -8.05
CA VAL A 102 -7.16 12.54 -6.85
C VAL A 102 -5.68 12.34 -7.06
N ARG A 103 -4.94 12.50 -5.97
CA ARG A 103 -3.56 12.05 -5.87
C ARG A 103 -3.46 11.04 -4.76
N TYR A 104 -2.72 9.96 -5.02
CA TYR A 104 -2.33 8.99 -4.02
C TYR A 104 -0.86 9.17 -3.70
N ARG A 105 -0.51 9.05 -2.43
CA ARG A 105 0.87 8.83 -1.99
C ARG A 105 0.91 7.51 -1.26
N ILE A 106 1.69 6.58 -1.76
CA ILE A 106 1.83 5.25 -1.17
C ILE A 106 3.26 5.06 -0.69
N THR A 107 3.45 4.61 0.54
CA THR A 107 4.76 4.15 1.00
C THR A 107 4.72 2.67 1.30
N TYR A 108 5.75 1.96 0.88
CA TYR A 108 5.90 0.53 1.09
C TYR A 108 7.23 0.23 1.79
N SER A 109 7.17 -0.66 2.77
CA SER A 109 8.32 -1.32 3.38
C SER A 109 8.01 -2.79 3.61
N MET A 110 9.02 -3.64 3.55
CA MET A 110 8.92 -5.05 3.93
C MET A 110 9.92 -5.36 5.03
N GLN A 111 9.43 -5.92 6.13
CA GLN A 111 10.27 -6.54 7.16
C GLN A 111 10.18 -8.05 6.98
N HIS A 112 11.31 -8.73 7.08
CA HIS A 112 11.39 -10.18 7.01
C HIS A 112 12.36 -10.68 8.07
N ASP A 113 12.22 -11.94 8.46
CA ASP A 113 13.21 -12.64 9.26
C ASP A 113 14.36 -13.10 8.35
N GLU A 114 15.61 -12.87 8.78
CA GLU A 114 16.81 -13.19 8.00
C GLU A 114 17.00 -14.71 7.80
N ASN A 115 16.49 -15.52 8.73
CA ASN A 115 16.65 -16.98 8.71
C ASN A 115 15.40 -17.70 8.19
N ILE A 116 14.24 -17.04 8.24
CA ILE A 116 12.95 -17.58 7.80
C ILE A 116 12.29 -16.58 6.84
N PRO A 117 12.64 -16.58 5.54
CA PRO A 117 12.12 -15.62 4.57
C PRO A 117 10.59 -15.63 4.42
N GLU A 118 9.94 -16.74 4.73
CA GLU A 118 8.47 -16.84 4.77
C GLU A 118 7.86 -16.02 5.91
N ALA A 119 8.63 -15.73 6.97
CA ALA A 119 8.24 -14.81 8.02
C ALA A 119 8.48 -13.36 7.57
N GLN A 120 7.52 -12.81 6.85
CA GLN A 120 7.59 -11.46 6.30
C GLN A 120 6.28 -10.69 6.46
N GLN A 121 6.40 -9.36 6.59
CA GLN A 121 5.31 -8.41 6.68
C GLN A 121 5.59 -7.18 5.84
N ALA A 122 4.66 -6.88 4.94
CA ALA A 122 4.62 -5.64 4.18
C ALA A 122 3.81 -4.59 4.95
N TYR A 123 4.35 -3.37 5.03
CA TYR A 123 3.78 -2.20 5.66
C TYR A 123 3.47 -1.17 4.59
N ILE A 124 2.18 -0.84 4.44
CA ILE A 124 1.69 0.04 3.38
C ILE A 124 0.91 1.19 4.01
N ASP A 125 1.29 2.43 3.71
CA ASP A 125 0.55 3.66 4.05
C ASP A 125 0.05 4.24 2.71
N VAL A 126 -1.26 4.19 2.48
CA VAL A 126 -1.93 4.70 1.28
C VAL A 126 -2.70 5.96 1.66
N ARG A 127 -2.18 7.12 1.23
CA ARG A 127 -2.88 8.40 1.37
C ARG A 127 -3.57 8.74 0.07
N ARG A 128 -4.83 9.14 0.13
CA ARG A 128 -5.58 9.69 -1.00
C ARG A 128 -5.97 11.13 -0.68
N TYR A 129 -5.60 12.04 -1.57
CA TYR A 129 -5.91 13.45 -1.49
C TYR A 129 -6.97 13.82 -2.52
N ASN A 130 -8.00 14.56 -2.10
CA ASN A 130 -9.00 15.15 -2.97
C ASN A 130 -8.49 16.49 -3.52
N LEU A 131 -8.18 16.57 -4.82
CA LEU A 131 -7.74 17.83 -5.44
C LEU A 131 -8.91 18.66 -6.00
N GLY A 132 -10.13 18.12 -5.99
CA GLY A 132 -11.32 18.80 -6.49
C GLY A 132 -11.50 20.22 -5.96
N PRO A 133 -11.51 20.44 -4.63
CA PRO A 133 -11.67 21.77 -4.05
C PRO A 133 -10.59 22.77 -4.49
N GLN A 134 -9.31 22.37 -4.48
CA GLN A 134 -8.19 23.22 -4.87
C GLN A 134 -8.27 23.61 -6.36
N LEU A 135 -8.53 22.63 -7.24
CA LEU A 135 -8.68 22.87 -8.67
C LEU A 135 -9.87 23.79 -8.97
N ARG A 136 -10.96 23.66 -8.21
CA ARG A 136 -12.10 24.56 -8.35
C ARG A 136 -11.75 25.98 -7.91
N GLU A 137 -11.06 26.13 -6.79
CA GLU A 137 -10.62 27.44 -6.28
C GLU A 137 -9.76 28.17 -7.32
N GLU A 138 -8.75 27.49 -7.87
CA GLU A 138 -7.89 28.04 -8.94
C GLU A 138 -8.68 28.42 -10.21
N LEU A 139 -9.68 27.63 -10.59
CA LEU A 139 -10.55 27.96 -11.71
C LEU A 139 -11.45 29.17 -11.42
N VAL A 140 -12.00 29.28 -10.21
CA VAL A 140 -12.81 30.42 -9.81
C VAL A 140 -11.97 31.70 -9.82
N GLU A 141 -10.74 31.64 -9.34
CA GLU A 141 -9.80 32.77 -9.36
C GLU A 141 -9.41 33.18 -10.79
N SER A 142 -9.26 32.22 -11.70
CA SER A 142 -8.80 32.49 -13.07
C SER A 142 -9.91 32.94 -14.03
N ILE A 143 -11.11 32.36 -13.95
CA ILE A 143 -12.19 32.62 -14.92
C ILE A 143 -13.49 33.11 -14.31
N GLY A 144 -13.62 33.21 -12.98
CA GLY A 144 -14.83 33.67 -12.30
C GLY A 144 -15.81 32.55 -11.94
N ALA A 145 -16.48 32.68 -10.79
CA ALA A 145 -17.31 31.61 -10.22
C ALA A 145 -18.53 31.23 -11.07
N GLU A 146 -19.05 32.17 -11.86
CA GLU A 146 -20.21 31.98 -12.73
C GLU A 146 -19.92 31.06 -13.93
N TYR A 147 -18.65 30.87 -14.30
CA TYR A 147 -18.23 29.99 -15.39
C TYR A 147 -17.67 28.65 -14.89
N VAL A 148 -17.61 28.44 -13.57
CA VAL A 148 -17.07 27.22 -12.95
C VAL A 148 -18.18 26.33 -12.44
N ALA A 149 -18.06 25.04 -12.74
CA ALA A 149 -19.03 24.04 -12.30
C ALA A 149 -19.18 23.99 -10.76
N SER A 150 -20.27 23.37 -10.30
CA SER A 150 -20.54 23.23 -8.87
C SER A 150 -19.45 22.41 -8.17
N PRO A 151 -19.23 22.60 -6.85
CA PRO A 151 -18.25 21.79 -6.09
C PRO A 151 -18.45 20.27 -6.23
N LYS A 152 -19.68 19.80 -6.46
CA LYS A 152 -19.99 18.39 -6.64
C LYS A 152 -19.31 17.78 -7.87
N GLU A 153 -19.19 18.54 -8.97
CA GLU A 153 -18.53 18.12 -10.21
C GLU A 153 -17.00 17.98 -10.05
N PHE A 154 -16.44 18.68 -9.06
CA PHE A 154 -15.02 18.57 -8.72
C PHE A 154 -14.73 17.42 -7.76
N GLY A 155 -15.74 16.89 -7.08
CA GLY A 155 -15.63 15.83 -6.09
C GLY A 155 -15.58 16.37 -4.67
N VAL A 156 -16.50 15.90 -3.83
CA VAL A 156 -16.55 16.22 -2.40
C VAL A 156 -16.25 14.97 -1.61
N GLY A 157 -15.26 15.06 -0.72
CA GLY A 157 -14.84 13.96 0.13
C GLY A 157 -13.55 14.29 0.87
N PRO A 158 -13.25 13.55 1.94
CA PRO A 158 -12.08 13.81 2.77
C PRO A 158 -10.79 13.34 2.10
N HIS A 159 -9.69 13.96 2.52
CA HIS A 159 -8.36 13.35 2.41
C HIS A 159 -8.30 12.19 3.42
N VAL A 160 -7.80 11.03 3.00
CA VAL A 160 -7.76 9.84 3.85
C VAL A 160 -6.38 9.22 3.83
N ASN A 161 -6.02 8.59 4.94
CA ASN A 161 -4.86 7.73 5.07
C ASN A 161 -5.32 6.35 5.55
N TRP A 162 -4.98 5.33 4.79
CA TRP A 162 -5.13 3.93 5.14
C TRP A 162 -3.79 3.29 5.40
N ARG A 163 -3.70 2.54 6.48
CA ARG A 163 -2.55 1.69 6.78
C ARG A 163 -2.93 0.24 6.70
N PHE A 164 -2.08 -0.54 6.05
CA PHE A 164 -2.22 -1.98 5.95
C PHE A 164 -0.92 -2.65 6.38
N VAL A 165 -1.05 -3.72 7.17
CA VAL A 165 0.01 -4.70 7.36
C VAL A 165 -0.44 -5.96 6.66
N MET A 166 0.35 -6.42 5.70
CA MET A 166 0.03 -7.58 4.89
C MET A 166 1.12 -8.64 4.97
N SER A 167 0.74 -9.91 4.94
CA SER A 167 1.69 -11.03 4.89
C SER A 167 1.13 -12.16 4.02
N PRO A 168 1.96 -13.01 3.41
CA PRO A 168 1.47 -14.21 2.73
C PRO A 168 0.64 -15.09 3.68
N MET A 169 -0.51 -15.57 3.22
CA MET A 169 -1.35 -16.49 3.99
C MET A 169 -2.20 -17.36 3.06
N MET A 170 -2.12 -18.69 3.23
CA MET A 170 -3.00 -19.70 2.60
C MET A 170 -3.50 -19.34 1.19
N GLY A 171 -2.59 -19.30 0.22
CA GLY A 171 -2.94 -19.04 -1.19
C GLY A 171 -3.11 -17.56 -1.54
N MET A 172 -2.92 -16.63 -0.60
CA MET A 172 -2.84 -15.19 -0.84
C MET A 172 -1.38 -14.72 -0.73
N MET A 173 -0.94 -13.96 -1.72
CA MET A 173 0.39 -13.33 -1.73
C MET A 173 0.50 -12.22 -0.68
N ALA A 174 -0.57 -11.46 -0.45
CA ALA A 174 -0.59 -10.33 0.48
C ALA A 174 -1.91 -10.27 1.26
N ASP A 175 -2.04 -11.03 2.35
CA ASP A 175 -3.22 -11.03 3.21
C ASP A 175 -3.21 -9.93 4.28
N ALA A 176 -4.31 -9.18 4.41
CA ALA A 176 -4.41 -8.06 5.35
C ALA A 176 -4.55 -8.57 6.79
N ARG A 177 -3.46 -8.43 7.56
CA ARG A 177 -3.40 -8.79 8.99
C ARG A 177 -3.92 -7.67 9.87
N TYR A 178 -3.58 -6.44 9.51
CA TYR A 178 -4.05 -5.23 10.17
C TYR A 178 -4.46 -4.19 9.14
N ALA A 179 -5.53 -3.47 9.44
CA ALA A 179 -5.90 -2.27 8.70
C ALA A 179 -6.31 -1.18 9.66
N SER A 180 -6.00 0.07 9.32
CA SER A 180 -6.49 1.23 10.05
C SER A 180 -6.67 2.42 9.14
N ARG A 181 -7.58 3.32 9.54
CA ARG A 181 -7.97 4.49 8.76
C ARG A 181 -7.86 5.75 9.58
N ARG A 182 -7.45 6.84 8.94
CA ARG A 182 -7.49 8.20 9.48
C ARG A 182 -7.89 9.20 8.41
N GLU A 183 -8.69 10.20 8.77
CA GLU A 183 -8.93 11.36 7.91
C GLU A 183 -7.84 12.41 8.14
N LEU A 184 -7.39 13.04 7.04
CA LEU A 184 -6.39 14.09 7.09
C LEU A 184 -7.09 15.44 6.95
N THR A 185 -6.68 16.40 7.76
CA THR A 185 -7.07 17.80 7.57
C THR A 185 -6.40 18.40 6.34
N ASP A 186 -6.98 19.44 5.75
CA ASP A 186 -6.37 20.17 4.63
C ASP A 186 -4.97 20.67 4.98
N LYS A 187 -4.75 21.11 6.22
CA LYS A 187 -3.41 21.55 6.68
C LYS A 187 -2.40 20.40 6.62
N GLN A 188 -2.78 19.19 7.05
CA GLN A 188 -1.92 18.02 6.95
C GLN A 188 -1.69 17.63 5.49
N ALA A 189 -2.75 17.63 4.68
CA ALA A 189 -2.66 17.29 3.26
C ALA A 189 -1.77 18.26 2.45
N ARG A 190 -1.84 19.57 2.73
CA ARG A 190 -0.97 20.59 2.11
C ARG A 190 0.50 20.43 2.51
N ALA A 191 0.76 19.99 3.75
CA ALA A 191 2.10 19.81 4.28
C ALA A 191 2.79 18.51 3.81
N ASP A 192 2.02 17.55 3.28
CA ASP A 192 2.57 16.30 2.79
C ASP A 192 3.34 16.48 1.47
N ASP A 193 4.52 15.87 1.40
CA ASP A 193 5.39 15.84 0.22
C ASP A 193 5.04 14.65 -0.69
N CYS A 194 4.70 14.98 -1.93
CA CYS A 194 4.44 14.06 -3.03
C CYS A 194 5.62 14.07 -4.01
N LEU A 195 6.82 13.78 -3.49
CA LEU A 195 8.07 13.64 -4.22
C LEU A 195 8.63 14.95 -4.81
N GLY A 196 8.66 16.01 -4.00
CA GLY A 196 9.15 17.34 -4.36
C GLY A 196 8.02 18.36 -4.53
N GLU A 197 6.79 17.90 -4.73
CA GLU A 197 5.59 18.73 -4.88
C GLU A 197 4.67 18.56 -3.66
N SER A 198 3.89 19.61 -3.34
CA SER A 198 2.81 19.44 -2.36
C SER A 198 1.80 18.41 -2.86
N CYS A 199 1.31 17.55 -1.97
CA CYS A 199 0.29 16.58 -2.35
C CYS A 199 -1.05 17.21 -2.79
N LEU A 200 -1.29 18.49 -2.48
CA LEU A 200 -2.43 19.26 -3.02
C LEU A 200 -2.08 20.17 -4.20
N SER A 201 -0.83 20.15 -4.68
CA SER A 201 -0.43 20.90 -5.88
C SER A 201 -1.20 20.42 -7.10
N THR A 202 -1.66 21.36 -7.94
CA THR A 202 -2.30 21.06 -9.24
C THR A 202 -1.30 20.75 -10.34
N LEU A 203 0.00 20.72 -10.00
CA LEU A 203 1.08 20.20 -10.82
C LEU A 203 1.41 18.77 -10.42
N ASP A 204 1.79 17.95 -11.39
CA ASP A 204 2.28 16.58 -11.15
C ASP A 204 3.79 16.54 -10.92
N PRO A 205 4.28 15.62 -10.06
CA PRO A 205 5.71 15.45 -9.85
C PRO A 205 6.39 15.05 -11.16
N THR A 206 7.39 15.82 -11.56
CA THR A 206 8.17 15.62 -12.79
C THR A 206 9.40 14.74 -12.58
N GLY A 207 9.76 14.49 -11.32
CA GLY A 207 10.95 13.73 -10.95
C GLY A 207 12.20 14.63 -10.87
N PRO A 208 13.40 14.05 -10.77
CA PRO A 208 14.64 14.82 -10.73
C PRO A 208 14.92 15.51 -12.08
N GLU A 209 15.61 16.65 -12.05
CA GLU A 209 16.09 17.39 -13.25
C GLU A 209 17.23 16.64 -13.96
N LEU A 210 16.93 15.44 -14.48
CA LEU A 210 17.86 14.56 -15.18
C LEU A 210 17.19 14.06 -16.46
N ALA A 211 18.00 13.78 -17.49
CA ALA A 211 17.49 13.17 -18.71
C ALA A 211 16.97 11.75 -18.41
N PRO A 212 15.69 11.44 -18.68
CA PRO A 212 15.17 10.09 -18.47
C PRO A 212 15.68 9.12 -19.54
N THR A 213 15.72 7.84 -19.18
CA THR A 213 15.81 6.73 -20.14
C THR A 213 14.41 6.15 -20.34
N THR A 214 13.99 5.94 -21.59
CA THR A 214 12.73 5.27 -21.90
C THR A 214 12.81 3.79 -21.51
N LEU A 215 11.77 3.28 -20.87
CA LEU A 215 11.61 1.86 -20.55
C LEU A 215 10.53 1.25 -21.45
N SER A 216 10.69 -0.05 -21.73
CA SER A 216 9.58 -0.84 -22.26
C SER A 216 8.51 -1.00 -21.18
N ALA A 217 7.25 -0.97 -21.57
CA ALA A 217 6.16 -1.26 -20.65
C ALA A 217 6.31 -2.69 -20.07
N PRO A 218 6.04 -2.88 -18.76
CA PRO A 218 6.10 -4.20 -18.14
C PRO A 218 5.04 -5.12 -18.77
N LYS A 219 5.35 -6.41 -18.88
CA LYS A 219 4.36 -7.41 -19.28
C LYS A 219 3.50 -7.75 -18.06
N LEU A 220 2.22 -7.41 -18.13
CA LEU A 220 1.24 -7.68 -17.07
C LEU A 220 0.24 -8.73 -17.55
N GLU A 221 -0.14 -9.64 -16.65
CA GLU A 221 -1.30 -10.50 -16.89
C GLU A 221 -2.58 -9.66 -16.93
N THR A 222 -3.62 -10.16 -17.61
CA THR A 222 -4.92 -9.49 -17.63
C THR A 222 -5.52 -9.47 -16.23
N PRO A 223 -5.78 -8.28 -15.63
CA PRO A 223 -6.32 -8.21 -14.27
C PRO A 223 -7.71 -8.82 -14.15
N GLN A 224 -7.97 -9.51 -13.04
CA GLN A 224 -9.32 -10.01 -12.70
C GLN A 224 -10.19 -8.93 -12.04
N TYR A 225 -9.59 -7.80 -11.64
CA TYR A 225 -10.28 -6.63 -11.11
C TYR A 225 -10.53 -5.60 -12.22
N ARG A 226 -11.50 -4.71 -12.01
CA ARG A 226 -11.75 -3.57 -12.89
C ARG A 226 -10.54 -2.65 -12.85
N TYR A 227 -9.80 -2.57 -13.96
CA TYR A 227 -8.51 -1.90 -14.01
C TYR A 227 -8.51 -0.61 -14.85
N THR A 228 -9.61 -0.29 -15.54
CA THR A 228 -9.79 0.98 -16.28
C THR A 228 -11.03 1.75 -15.83
N ALA A 229 -10.98 3.07 -15.99
CA ALA A 229 -12.09 4.00 -15.86
C ALA A 229 -11.86 5.16 -16.82
N ASP A 230 -12.92 5.57 -17.54
CA ASP A 230 -12.90 6.74 -18.43
C ASP A 230 -11.74 6.76 -19.45
N GLY A 231 -11.36 5.59 -19.95
CA GLY A 231 -10.33 5.43 -20.99
C GLY A 231 -8.88 5.37 -20.49
N VAL A 232 -8.64 5.41 -19.17
CA VAL A 232 -7.31 5.27 -18.56
C VAL A 232 -7.28 4.20 -17.46
N ALA A 233 -6.08 3.78 -17.07
CA ALA A 233 -5.89 2.86 -15.95
C ALA A 233 -6.37 3.46 -14.62
N ARG A 234 -6.95 2.63 -13.76
CA ARG A 234 -7.27 2.97 -12.36
C ARG A 234 -6.01 2.95 -11.49
N PRO A 235 -6.01 3.67 -10.34
CA PRO A 235 -4.87 3.74 -9.43
C PRO A 235 -4.22 2.40 -9.08
N ALA A 236 -5.01 1.35 -8.81
CA ALA A 236 -4.48 0.03 -8.50
C ALA A 236 -3.66 -0.56 -9.67
N HIS A 237 -4.09 -0.36 -10.91
CA HIS A 237 -3.38 -0.85 -12.09
C HIS A 237 -2.13 -0.04 -12.40
N VAL A 238 -2.19 1.28 -12.19
CA VAL A 238 -1.00 2.15 -12.26
C VAL A 238 0.05 1.68 -11.26
N ALA A 239 -0.35 1.40 -10.01
CA ALA A 239 0.53 0.90 -8.98
C ALA A 239 1.11 -0.48 -9.33
N HIS A 240 0.29 -1.41 -9.84
CA HIS A 240 0.73 -2.73 -10.26
C HIS A 240 1.78 -2.67 -11.39
N ALA A 241 1.56 -1.80 -12.38
CA ALA A 241 2.50 -1.59 -13.47
C ALA A 241 3.82 -1.00 -12.97
N LEU A 242 3.77 0.03 -12.12
CA LEU A 242 4.96 0.62 -11.51
C LEU A 242 5.69 -0.38 -10.63
N TRP A 243 4.97 -1.14 -9.80
CA TRP A 243 5.51 -2.18 -8.93
C TRP A 243 6.27 -3.20 -9.77
N THR A 244 5.63 -3.79 -10.79
CA THR A 244 6.27 -4.75 -11.70
C THR A 244 7.50 -4.16 -12.42
N SER A 245 7.52 -2.85 -12.67
CA SER A 245 8.66 -2.19 -13.31
C SER A 245 9.86 -2.00 -12.37
N VAL A 246 9.64 -2.00 -11.05
CA VAL A 246 10.70 -1.80 -10.05
C VAL A 246 11.02 -3.07 -9.26
N SER A 247 10.08 -3.98 -9.10
CA SER A 247 10.28 -5.28 -8.47
C SER A 247 10.87 -6.24 -9.51
N SER A 248 12.19 -6.44 -9.49
CA SER A 248 12.81 -7.49 -10.27
C SER A 248 12.61 -8.86 -9.59
N GLU A 249 12.46 -9.91 -10.40
CA GLU A 249 12.63 -11.28 -9.89
C GLU A 249 14.01 -11.41 -9.24
N GLY A 250 14.07 -11.89 -8.00
CA GLY A 250 15.32 -12.03 -7.25
C GLY A 250 15.91 -10.73 -6.71
N MET A 251 15.11 -9.67 -6.54
CA MET A 251 15.55 -8.53 -5.72
C MET A 251 15.84 -9.02 -4.30
N ASP A 252 17.07 -8.86 -3.84
CA ASP A 252 17.40 -9.09 -2.43
C ASP A 252 16.48 -8.22 -1.56
N PRO A 253 15.94 -8.78 -0.46
CA PRO A 253 15.14 -8.00 0.47
C PRO A 253 15.90 -6.75 0.90
N LEU A 254 15.33 -5.58 0.61
CA LEU A 254 15.92 -4.32 1.07
C LEU A 254 15.88 -4.28 2.60
N PRO A 255 16.85 -3.64 3.26
CA PRO A 255 16.82 -3.51 4.71
C PRO A 255 15.55 -2.78 5.14
N TYR A 256 14.91 -3.25 6.21
CA TYR A 256 13.76 -2.56 6.79
C TYR A 256 14.22 -1.38 7.64
N GLN A 257 13.68 -0.19 7.36
CA GLN A 257 13.85 0.99 8.19
C GLN A 257 12.47 1.59 8.49
N LYS A 258 12.10 1.60 9.77
CA LYS A 258 10.75 2.03 10.21
C LYS A 258 10.34 3.40 9.68
N ASP A 259 11.27 4.36 9.70
CA ASP A 259 10.98 5.76 9.36
C ASP A 259 11.38 6.12 7.91
N ASN A 260 11.95 5.16 7.17
CA ASN A 260 12.42 5.37 5.80
C ASN A 260 11.88 4.25 4.90
N PRO A 261 10.73 4.50 4.21
CA PRO A 261 10.11 3.45 3.42
C PRO A 261 11.00 3.04 2.25
N GLN A 262 10.97 1.77 1.85
CA GLN A 262 11.78 1.28 0.74
C GLN A 262 11.35 1.90 -0.60
N PHE A 263 10.04 2.07 -0.78
CA PHE A 263 9.47 2.69 -1.96
C PHE A 263 8.44 3.77 -1.59
N THR A 264 8.41 4.84 -2.39
CA THR A 264 7.36 5.85 -2.34
C THR A 264 6.76 6.03 -3.73
N PHE A 265 5.46 5.78 -3.84
CA PHE A 265 4.68 5.99 -5.05
C PHE A 265 3.86 7.28 -4.92
N VAL A 266 3.71 8.00 -6.02
CA VAL A 266 2.73 9.05 -6.20
C VAL A 266 1.94 8.76 -7.46
N ILE A 267 0.61 8.70 -7.36
CA ILE A 267 -0.28 8.39 -8.49
C ILE A 267 -1.33 9.49 -8.58
N SER A 268 -1.39 10.18 -9.70
CA SER A 268 -2.34 11.26 -9.96
C SER A 268 -3.34 10.83 -11.03
N MET A 269 -4.61 11.11 -10.76
CA MET A 269 -5.73 10.84 -11.65
C MET A 269 -6.38 12.17 -12.03
N ASN A 270 -6.35 12.49 -13.32
CA ASN A 270 -7.01 13.67 -13.90
C ASN A 270 -6.64 14.99 -13.19
N VAL A 271 -5.37 15.13 -12.78
CA VAL A 271 -4.89 16.35 -12.09
C VAL A 271 -4.46 17.41 -13.10
N VAL A 272 -3.74 16.99 -14.14
CA VAL A 272 -3.20 17.89 -15.17
C VAL A 272 -3.86 17.61 -16.52
N GLY A 273 -4.14 18.69 -17.27
CA GLY A 273 -4.69 18.64 -18.61
C GLY A 273 -6.22 18.60 -18.67
N GLN A 274 -6.75 18.62 -19.89
CA GLN A 274 -8.20 18.53 -20.14
C GLN A 274 -8.66 17.09 -20.40
N GLU A 275 -7.75 16.23 -20.85
CA GLU A 275 -7.99 14.81 -21.09
C GLU A 275 -7.92 14.01 -19.80
N ASN A 276 -8.53 12.82 -19.79
CA ASN A 276 -8.33 11.89 -18.68
C ASN A 276 -6.90 11.37 -18.69
N THR A 277 -6.25 11.44 -17.54
CA THR A 277 -4.84 11.10 -17.37
C THR A 277 -4.62 10.25 -16.13
N ALA A 278 -3.69 9.31 -16.24
CA ALA A 278 -3.23 8.48 -15.14
C ALA A 278 -1.70 8.53 -15.10
N ILE A 279 -1.17 9.37 -14.20
CA ILE A 279 0.26 9.60 -14.05
C ILE A 279 0.72 8.92 -12.78
N GLY A 280 1.77 8.12 -12.87
CA GLY A 280 2.34 7.41 -11.73
C GLY A 280 3.84 7.64 -11.66
N MET A 281 4.36 7.75 -10.45
CA MET A 281 5.79 7.83 -10.19
C MET A 281 6.12 6.98 -8.98
N VAL A 282 7.21 6.22 -9.04
CA VAL A 282 7.77 5.50 -7.91
C VAL A 282 9.22 5.90 -7.73
N ARG A 283 9.60 6.17 -6.48
CA ARG A 283 10.96 6.40 -6.04
C ARG A 283 11.39 5.23 -5.15
N GLN A 284 12.44 4.54 -5.56
CA GLN A 284 13.17 3.61 -4.71
C GLN A 284 14.08 4.44 -3.79
N ASN A 285 13.77 4.44 -2.50
CA ASN A 285 14.49 5.23 -1.49
C ASN A 285 15.78 4.55 -1.05
N MET A 286 15.87 3.23 -1.22
CA MET A 286 17.02 2.41 -0.83
C MET A 286 17.55 1.68 -2.05
N VAL A 287 18.75 2.06 -2.50
CA VAL A 287 19.43 1.46 -3.66
C VAL A 287 20.74 0.86 -3.18
N MET A 288 20.92 -0.45 -3.40
CA MET A 288 22.13 -1.21 -3.05
C MET A 288 23.18 -1.13 -4.17
N ASP A 289 23.41 0.08 -4.67
CA ASP A 289 24.35 0.38 -5.76
C ASP A 289 25.30 1.50 -5.27
N ASP A 290 26.59 1.37 -5.56
CA ASP A 290 27.65 2.29 -5.12
C ASP A 290 27.73 3.56 -5.98
N ALA A 291 27.18 3.54 -7.19
CA ALA A 291 27.11 4.67 -8.10
C ALA A 291 25.76 5.40 -8.06
N ILE A 292 24.66 4.70 -7.77
CA ILE A 292 23.29 5.24 -7.82
C ILE A 292 22.74 5.49 -6.41
N ALA A 293 22.27 6.71 -6.18
CA ALA A 293 21.65 7.12 -4.92
C ALA A 293 20.16 6.79 -4.87
N LYS A 294 19.45 7.06 -5.97
CA LYS A 294 17.99 6.94 -6.07
C LYS A 294 17.60 6.53 -7.48
N ILE A 295 16.60 5.67 -7.59
CA ILE A 295 15.97 5.32 -8.86
C ILE A 295 14.53 5.79 -8.83
N TRP A 296 14.12 6.43 -9.92
CA TRP A 296 12.75 6.86 -10.14
C TRP A 296 12.23 6.20 -11.40
N THR A 297 10.99 5.73 -11.36
CA THR A 297 10.28 5.23 -12.53
C THR A 297 8.96 5.99 -12.65
N GLN A 298 8.70 6.54 -13.82
CA GLN A 298 7.49 7.27 -14.15
C GLN A 298 6.70 6.49 -15.18
N ARG A 299 5.37 6.50 -15.04
CA ARG A 299 4.38 6.03 -15.99
C ARG A 299 3.47 7.21 -16.35
N LEU A 300 3.30 7.46 -17.64
CA LEU A 300 2.39 8.48 -18.16
C LEU A 300 1.36 7.81 -19.07
N GLU A 301 0.09 8.05 -18.81
CA GLU A 301 -1.01 7.59 -19.66
C GLU A 301 -2.02 8.72 -19.86
N VAL A 302 -2.44 8.87 -21.11
CA VAL A 302 -3.52 9.76 -21.56
C VAL A 302 -4.54 8.88 -22.27
N ALA A 303 -5.83 9.17 -22.10
CA ALA A 303 -6.89 8.38 -22.73
C ALA A 303 -6.66 8.16 -24.24
N GLY A 304 -6.73 6.90 -24.66
CA GLY A 304 -6.53 6.51 -26.07
C GLY A 304 -5.07 6.40 -26.53
N VAL A 305 -4.09 6.60 -25.63
CA VAL A 305 -2.66 6.47 -25.93
C VAL A 305 -2.05 5.38 -25.05
N GLU A 306 -1.16 4.56 -25.63
CA GLU A 306 -0.40 3.55 -24.87
C GLU A 306 0.48 4.21 -23.79
N PRO A 307 0.59 3.62 -22.59
CA PRO A 307 1.34 4.22 -21.50
C PRO A 307 2.85 4.25 -21.78
N GLU A 308 3.47 5.40 -21.53
CA GLU A 308 4.92 5.58 -21.62
C GLU A 308 5.59 5.36 -20.25
N PHE A 309 6.75 4.71 -20.24
CA PHE A 309 7.56 4.51 -19.04
C PHE A 309 8.93 5.18 -19.17
N LYS A 310 9.34 5.88 -18.11
CA LYS A 310 10.62 6.60 -18.02
C LYS A 310 11.34 6.22 -16.74
N LYS A 311 12.67 6.12 -16.79
CA LYS A 311 13.55 5.89 -15.64
C LYS A 311 14.52 7.05 -15.45
N PHE A 312 14.69 7.47 -14.20
CA PHE A 312 15.70 8.45 -13.80
C PHE A 312 16.62 7.81 -12.76
N SER A 313 17.93 7.84 -13.01
CA SER A 313 18.96 7.33 -12.10
C SER A 313 19.75 8.52 -11.55
N VAL A 314 19.60 8.80 -10.25
CA VAL A 314 20.32 9.89 -9.59
C VAL A 314 21.67 9.37 -9.11
N PRO A 315 22.80 9.93 -9.56
CA PRO A 315 24.13 9.48 -9.12
C PRO A 315 24.38 9.84 -7.65
N ARG A 316 25.20 9.06 -6.95
CA ARG A 316 25.74 9.43 -5.64
C ARG A 316 26.77 10.54 -5.82
N THR A 317 26.54 11.69 -5.17
CA THR A 317 27.58 12.71 -5.00
C THR A 317 28.63 12.18 -4.03
N ARG A 318 29.88 12.07 -4.50
CA ARG A 318 31.05 11.75 -3.66
C ARG A 318 31.46 12.95 -2.82
#